data_AF-A0A7Y2GKX4-F1
#
_entry.id   AF-A0A7Y2GKX4-F1
#
_cell.length_a   1.000
_cell.length_b   1.000
_cell.length_c   1.000
_cell.angle_alpha   90.00
_cell.angle_beta   90.00
_cell.angle_gamma   90.00
#
_symmetry.space_group_name_H-M   'P 1'
#
loop_
_entity.id
_entity.type
_entity.pdbx_description
1 polymer ?
#
loop_
_entity_poly.entity_id
_entity_poly.type
_entity_poly.pdbx_seq_one_letter_code
_entity_poly.pdbx_strand_id
1 'polypeptide(L)'
;MEQHTPIPGDDTAGGPGPAAIFKMVVAAVVLAAAVAFAVQNAQSVEVEFLSWSFSIRLIILLVISAAVGVGLQSLVAVLWRRRKNRSG
;
A
#
# COMPACT_ATOMS: atom_id res chain seq x y z
N MET A 1 21.58 41.68 36.91
CA MET A 1 20.96 40.37 37.22
C MET A 1 20.22 39.95 35.96
N GLU A 2 20.89 39.20 35.09
CA GLU A 2 20.31 38.75 33.82
C GLU A 2 19.38 37.56 34.09
N GLN A 3 18.09 37.73 33.81
CA GLN A 3 17.13 36.63 33.87
C GLN A 3 17.36 35.73 32.65
N HIS A 4 17.85 34.52 32.91
CA HIS A 4 17.88 33.44 31.95
C HIS A 4 16.45 33.00 31.67
N THR A 5 15.84 33.54 30.60
CA THR A 5 14.56 33.03 30.10
C THR A 5 14.80 31.65 29.47
N PRO A 6 14.08 30.60 29.90
CA PRO A 6 14.21 29.29 29.26
C PRO A 6 13.67 29.41 27.83
N ILE A 7 14.48 29.01 26.84
CA ILE A 7 14.03 28.92 25.45
C ILE A 7 13.08 27.73 25.33
N PRO A 8 11.78 27.93 25.03
CA PRO A 8 10.85 26.84 24.79
C PRO A 8 11.08 26.33 23.36
N GLY A 9 11.49 25.06 23.21
CA GLY A 9 11.57 24.39 21.90
C GLY A 9 12.70 23.38 21.68
N ASP A 10 13.44 22.95 22.71
CA ASP A 10 14.49 21.92 22.58
C ASP A 10 13.98 20.50 22.84
N ASP A 11 13.02 20.06 22.02
CA ASP A 11 12.49 18.69 22.06
C ASP A 11 12.57 17.98 20.70
N THR A 12 13.28 18.57 19.73
CA THR A 12 13.40 18.03 18.36
C THR A 12 14.75 17.38 18.03
N ALA A 13 15.73 17.37 18.96
CA ALA A 13 17.03 16.71 18.77
C ALA A 13 17.08 15.25 19.30
N GLY A 14 15.97 14.71 19.79
CA GLY A 14 15.87 13.32 20.26
C GLY A 14 15.41 12.39 19.14
N GLY A 15 16.20 11.35 18.85
CA GLY A 15 15.77 10.26 17.95
C GLY A 15 14.46 9.62 18.39
N PRO A 16 13.83 8.76 17.55
CA PRO A 16 12.54 8.16 17.86
C PRO A 16 12.56 7.52 19.24
N GLY A 17 11.63 7.94 20.12
CA GLY A 17 11.57 7.41 21.47
C GLY A 17 11.39 5.88 21.48
N PRO A 18 11.76 5.17 22.56
CA PRO A 18 11.72 3.71 22.63
C PRO A 18 10.36 3.10 22.21
N ALA A 19 9.26 3.79 22.53
CA ALA A 19 7.91 3.40 22.13
C ALA A 19 7.68 3.50 20.60
N ALA A 20 8.27 4.49 19.94
CA ALA A 20 8.20 4.64 18.49
C ALA A 20 9.03 3.55 17.79
N ILE A 21 10.24 3.27 18.29
CA ILE A 21 11.08 2.17 17.78
C ILE A 21 10.36 0.83 17.92
N PHE A 22 9.78 0.56 19.10
CA PHE A 22 9.01 -0.66 19.32
C PHE A 22 7.84 -0.81 18.33
N LYS A 23 7.08 0.26 18.11
CA LYS A 23 5.99 0.27 17.12
C LYS A 23 6.49 0.00 15.70
N MET A 24 7.63 0.58 15.30
CA MET A 24 8.22 0.34 13.98
C MET A 24 8.70 -1.11 13.82
N VAL A 25 9.33 -1.67 14.84
CA VAL A 25 9.76 -3.09 14.83
C VAL A 25 8.55 -4.02 14.73
N VAL A 26 7.50 -3.79 15.54
CA VAL A 26 6.27 -4.58 15.47
C VAL A 26 5.63 -4.46 14.08
N ALA A 27 5.53 -3.26 13.52
CA ALA A 27 4.99 -3.05 12.18
C ALA A 27 5.80 -3.79 11.10
N ALA A 28 7.13 -3.76 11.19
CA ALA A 28 8.01 -4.48 10.27
C ALA A 28 7.83 -6.00 10.37
N VAL A 29 7.73 -6.53 11.58
CA VAL A 29 7.50 -7.97 11.83
C VAL A 29 6.14 -8.40 11.29
N VAL A 30 5.08 -7.64 11.57
CA VAL A 30 3.73 -7.91 11.06
C VAL A 30 3.70 -7.88 9.54
N LEU A 31 4.36 -6.89 8.91
CA LEU A 31 4.44 -6.80 7.46
C LEU A 31 5.18 -8.01 6.86
N ALA A 32 6.33 -8.40 7.42
CA ALA A 32 7.08 -9.57 6.98
C ALA A 32 6.26 -10.85 7.13
N ALA A 33 5.56 -11.02 8.26
CA ALA A 33 4.67 -12.15 8.51
C ALA A 33 3.51 -12.20 7.51
N ALA A 34 2.89 -11.05 7.20
CA ALA A 34 1.82 -10.96 6.22
C ALA A 34 2.29 -11.34 4.81
N VAL A 35 3.48 -10.88 4.40
CA VAL A 35 4.08 -11.26 3.12
C VAL A 35 4.40 -12.75 3.08
N ALA A 36 5.03 -13.29 4.13
CA ALA A 36 5.34 -14.72 4.22
C ALA A 36 4.06 -15.57 4.20
N PHE A 37 3.04 -15.18 4.96
CA PHE A 37 1.72 -15.80 4.94
C PHE A 37 1.13 -15.78 3.54
N ALA A 38 1.17 -14.65 2.85
CA ALA A 38 0.62 -14.52 1.52
C ALA A 38 1.38 -15.35 0.48
N VAL A 39 2.71 -15.45 0.58
CA VAL A 39 3.55 -16.28 -0.31
C VAL A 39 3.37 -17.78 -0.03
N GLN A 40 3.29 -18.17 1.25
CA GLN A 40 3.13 -19.57 1.66
C GLN A 40 1.71 -20.08 1.41
N ASN A 41 0.69 -19.23 1.61
CA ASN A 41 -0.70 -19.55 1.30
C ASN A 41 -1.08 -19.21 -0.15
N ALA A 42 -0.14 -18.73 -0.97
CA ALA A 42 -0.32 -18.61 -2.41
C ALA A 42 -0.21 -20.00 -3.05
N GLN A 43 -1.22 -20.82 -2.83
CA GLN A 43 -1.42 -22.01 -3.64
C GLN A 43 -1.49 -21.61 -5.11
N SER A 44 -0.84 -22.40 -5.97
CA SER A 44 -0.94 -22.20 -7.40
C SER A 44 -2.33 -22.62 -7.82
N VAL A 45 -3.08 -21.70 -8.44
CA VAL A 45 -4.39 -21.99 -8.99
C VAL A 45 -4.24 -22.19 -10.49
N GLU A 46 -4.89 -23.24 -10.99
CA GLU A 46 -4.98 -23.50 -12.41
C GLU A 46 -6.16 -22.70 -12.97
N VAL A 47 -5.86 -21.86 -13.96
CA VAL A 47 -6.86 -21.04 -14.64
C VAL A 47 -7.10 -21.67 -15.99
N GLU A 48 -8.33 -22.15 -16.19
CA GLU A 48 -8.76 -22.83 -17.41
C GLU A 48 -9.66 -21.92 -18.23
N PHE A 49 -9.27 -21.71 -19.49
CA PHE A 49 -10.06 -21.02 -20.51
C PHE A 49 -10.40 -22.00 -21.63
N LEU A 50 -11.35 -21.63 -22.50
CA LEU A 50 -11.83 -22.52 -23.58
C LEU A 50 -10.73 -23.07 -24.50
N SER A 51 -9.60 -22.37 -24.67
CA SER A 51 -8.52 -22.77 -25.59
C SER A 51 -7.14 -22.91 -24.94
N TRP A 52 -6.99 -22.57 -23.66
CA TRP A 52 -5.72 -22.70 -22.95
C TRP A 52 -5.93 -22.81 -21.45
N SER A 53 -4.97 -23.44 -20.77
CA SER A 53 -4.85 -23.39 -19.31
C SER A 53 -3.48 -22.86 -18.92
N PHE A 54 -3.40 -22.23 -17.76
CA PHE A 54 -2.11 -21.88 -17.17
C PHE A 54 -2.22 -21.81 -15.65
N SER A 55 -1.10 -22.09 -14.97
CA SER A 55 -1.00 -22.01 -13.52
C SER A 55 -0.39 -20.68 -13.09
N ILE A 56 -1.09 -19.96 -12.22
CA ILE A 56 -0.61 -18.70 -11.66
C ILE A 56 -0.80 -18.70 -10.15
N ARG A 57 0.07 -18.00 -9.43
CA ARG A 57 -0.11 -17.80 -7.98
C ARG A 57 -1.34 -16.94 -7.75
N LEU A 58 -2.23 -17.37 -6.86
CA LEU A 58 -3.47 -16.67 -6.55
C LEU A 58 -3.25 -15.19 -6.16
N ILE A 59 -2.15 -14.89 -5.47
CA ILE A 59 -1.79 -13.50 -5.12
C ILE A 59 -1.46 -12.63 -6.35
N ILE A 60 -0.78 -13.19 -7.35
CA ILE A 60 -0.44 -12.46 -8.58
C ILE A 60 -1.74 -12.15 -9.34
N LEU A 61 -2.63 -13.14 -9.45
CA LEU A 61 -3.93 -12.96 -10.06
C LEU A 61 -4.77 -11.88 -9.35
N LEU A 62 -4.78 -11.88 -8.01
CA LEU A 62 -5.49 -10.89 -7.20
C LEU A 62 -4.92 -9.48 -7.39
N VAL A 63 -3.59 -9.32 -7.37
CA VAL A 63 -2.93 -8.03 -7.60
C VAL A 63 -3.22 -7.49 -9.00
N ILE A 64 -3.17 -8.34 -10.04
CA ILE A 64 -3.52 -7.95 -11.40
C ILE A 64 -4.98 -7.51 -11.47
N SER A 65 -5.90 -8.28 -10.89
CA SER A 65 -7.33 -7.94 -10.86
C SER A 65 -7.60 -6.60 -10.19
N ALA A 66 -6.98 -6.35 -9.03
CA ALA A 66 -7.09 -5.07 -8.32
C ALA A 66 -6.54 -3.91 -9.16
N ALA A 67 -5.37 -4.09 -9.79
CA ALA A 67 -4.77 -3.08 -10.66
C ALA A 67 -5.66 -2.75 -11.87
N VAL A 68 -6.27 -3.77 -12.49
CA VAL A 68 -7.24 -3.59 -13.59
C VAL A 68 -8.46 -2.81 -13.13
N GLY A 69 -9.02 -3.12 -11.95
CA GLY A 69 -10.15 -2.38 -11.37
C GLY A 69 -9.84 -0.90 -11.16
N VAL A 70 -8.70 -0.58 -10.52
CA VAL A 70 -8.24 0.82 -10.32
C VAL A 70 -7.99 1.52 -11.65
N GLY A 71 -7.38 0.83 -12.61
CA GLY A 71 -7.11 1.34 -13.96
C GLY A 71 -8.39 1.69 -14.71
N LEU A 72 -9.39 0.80 -14.69
CA LEU A 72 -10.70 1.02 -15.29
C LEU A 72 -11.42 2.21 -14.67
N GLN A 73 -11.44 2.30 -13.34
CA GLN A 73 -12.07 3.43 -12.65
C GLN A 73 -11.41 4.77 -13.01
N SER A 74 -10.08 4.78 -13.07
CA SER A 74 -9.31 5.95 -13.49
C SER A 74 -9.62 6.34 -14.95
N LEU A 75 -9.71 5.35 -15.84
CA LEU A 75 -10.04 5.56 -17.25
C LEU A 75 -11.45 6.15 -17.42
N VAL A 76 -12.45 5.59 -16.72
CA VAL A 76 -13.83 6.10 -16.73
C VAL A 76 -13.88 7.53 -16.21
N ALA A 77 -13.19 7.83 -15.10
CA ALA A 77 -13.14 9.17 -14.54
C ALA A 77 -12.55 10.20 -15.53
N VAL A 78 -11.49 9.83 -16.25
CA VAL A 78 -10.89 10.69 -17.28
C VAL A 78 -11.85 10.92 -18.45
N LEU A 79 -12.50 9.86 -18.95
CA LEU A 79 -13.44 9.96 -20.06
C LEU A 79 -14.66 10.83 -19.70
N TRP A 80 -15.20 10.71 -18.48
CA TRP A 80 -16.29 11.56 -18.02
C TRP A 80 -15.89 13.02 -17.86
N ARG A 81 -14.69 13.31 -17.33
CA ARG A 81 -14.17 14.69 -17.27
C ARG A 81 -14.01 15.29 -18.67
N ARG A 82 -13.51 14.51 -19.63
CA ARG A 82 -13.38 14.94 -21.04
C ARG A 82 -14.72 15.22 -21.71
N ARG A 83 -15.76 14.43 -21.41
CA ARG A 83 -17.11 14.66 -21.95
C ARG A 83 -17.75 15.93 -21.38
N LYS A 84 -17.60 16.19 -20.09
CA LYS A 84 -18.19 17.37 -19.42
C LYS A 84 -17.65 18.69 -19.97
N ASN A 85 -16.38 18.74 -20.37
CA ASN A 85 -15.73 19.95 -20.89
C ASN A 85 -16.06 20.27 -22.37
N ARG A 86 -16.89 19.46 -23.05
CA ARG A 86 -17.33 19.72 -24.44
C ARG A 86 -18.79 20.18 -24.55
N SER A 87 -19.52 20.28 -23.43
CA SER A 87 -20.93 20.67 -23.41
C SER A 87 -21.20 21.96 -22.64
N GLY A 88 -20.15 22.75 -22.35
CA GLY A 88 -20.25 24.16 -21.91
C GLY A 88 -19.51 25.04 -22.90
#